data_AF-A0A4Y8CA78-F1
#
_entry.id   AF-A0A4Y8CA78-F1
#
_cell.length_a   1.000
_cell.length_b   1.000
_cell.length_c   1.000
_cell.angle_alpha   90.00
_cell.angle_beta   90.00
_cell.angle_gamma   90.00
#
_symmetry.space_group_name_H-M   'P 1'
#
loop_
_entity.id
_entity.type
_entity.pdbx_description
1 polymer ?
#
loop_
_entity_poly.entity_id
_entity_poly.type
_entity_poly.pdbx_seq_one_letter_code
_entity_poly.pdbx_strand_id
1 'polypeptide(L)'
;LYDTAANLDAMSPNAIVVRHANSGVPLILAKHIHCPVVNGGDGKHAHPTQALLDLFTIYNHFQGDVEGKKICIVGDIKNSRVAASNIELLSRFNLDITLVAPPHFMPNTHLKKHYKLDENIIANSDIIMSLRTQTERHNKTVYASLKDYEND
;
A
#
# COMPACT_ATOMS: atom_id res chain seq x y z
N LEU A 1 12.23 8.99 20.84
CA LEU A 1 12.30 8.83 19.37
C LEU A 1 13.04 9.99 18.71
N TYR A 2 12.64 11.25 19.01
CA TYR A 2 13.42 12.41 18.57
C TYR A 2 14.87 12.35 19.01
N ASP A 3 15.15 12.12 20.30
CA ASP A 3 16.54 12.05 20.81
C ASP A 3 17.35 10.93 20.13
N THR A 4 16.70 9.81 19.81
CA THR A 4 17.33 8.73 19.04
C THR A 4 17.70 9.18 17.64
N ALA A 5 16.78 9.86 16.95
CA ALA A 5 17.02 10.37 15.60
C ALA A 5 18.08 11.48 15.60
N ALA A 6 18.06 12.39 16.58
CA ALA A 6 19.05 13.45 16.73
C ALA A 6 20.45 12.91 17.05
N ASN A 7 20.55 11.89 17.91
CA ASN A 7 21.82 11.22 18.18
C ASN A 7 22.38 10.52 16.94
N LEU A 8 21.52 9.86 16.15
CA LEU A 8 21.92 9.26 14.88
C LEU A 8 22.33 10.33 13.86
N ASP A 9 21.60 11.45 13.77
CA ASP A 9 21.90 12.58 12.89
C ASP A 9 23.26 13.21 13.21
N ALA A 10 23.61 13.31 14.50
CA ALA A 10 24.91 13.80 14.95
C ALA A 10 26.09 12.93 14.47
N MET A 11 25.86 11.65 14.17
CA MET A 11 26.86 10.76 13.56
C MET A 11 27.05 11.02 12.06
N SER A 12 26.28 11.96 11.47
CA SER A 12 26.32 12.35 10.06
C SER A 12 26.15 11.20 9.06
N PRO A 13 25.14 10.33 9.22
CA PRO A 13 24.84 9.29 8.23
C PRO A 13 24.36 9.91 6.91
N ASN A 14 24.54 9.19 5.80
CA ASN A 14 24.04 9.66 4.50
C ASN A 14 22.52 9.56 4.36
N ALA A 15 21.88 8.62 5.07
CA ALA A 15 20.43 8.47 5.12
C ALA A 15 20.02 7.72 6.40
N ILE A 16 18.80 7.96 6.87
CA ILE A 16 18.16 7.22 7.96
C ILE A 16 16.90 6.53 7.43
N VAL A 17 16.87 5.20 7.51
CA VAL A 17 15.69 4.40 7.16
C VAL A 17 14.83 4.21 8.41
N VAL A 18 13.58 4.64 8.35
CA VAL A 18 12.64 4.57 9.48
C VAL A 18 11.49 3.64 9.14
N ARG A 19 11.29 2.62 9.96
CA ARG A 19 10.07 1.80 9.99
C ARG A 19 9.48 1.89 11.38
N HIS A 20 8.23 2.34 11.48
CA HIS A 20 7.62 2.63 12.78
C HIS A 20 6.13 2.23 12.81
N ALA A 21 5.64 1.85 13.99
CA ALA A 21 4.24 1.40 14.15
C ALA A 21 3.22 2.55 14.03
N ASN A 22 3.61 3.76 14.41
CA ASN A 22 2.77 4.95 14.30
C ASN A 22 2.96 5.64 12.95
N SER A 23 1.85 6.00 12.30
CA SER A 23 1.82 6.79 11.08
C SER A 23 2.40 8.19 11.27
N GLY A 24 3.05 8.74 10.25
CA GLY A 24 3.58 10.11 10.22
C GLY A 24 4.94 10.30 10.91
N VAL A 25 5.44 9.28 11.60
CA VAL A 25 6.73 9.35 12.31
C VAL A 25 7.91 9.71 11.40
N PRO A 26 8.11 9.09 10.22
CA PRO A 26 9.21 9.46 9.33
C PRO A 26 9.14 10.93 8.90
N LEU A 27 7.94 11.45 8.64
CA LEU A 27 7.71 12.84 8.27
C LEU A 27 8.01 13.81 9.42
N ILE A 28 7.63 13.44 10.65
CA ILE A 28 7.95 14.23 11.84
C ILE A 28 9.47 14.27 12.04
N LEU A 29 10.15 13.13 11.97
CA LEU A 29 11.61 13.08 12.13
C LEU A 29 12.33 13.91 11.07
N ALA A 30 11.90 13.82 9.81
CA ALA A 30 12.46 14.60 8.69
C ALA A 30 12.39 16.13 8.90
N LYS A 31 11.49 16.63 9.76
CA LYS A 31 11.40 18.06 10.10
C LYS A 31 12.41 18.50 11.16
N HIS A 32 13.03 17.57 11.88
CA HIS A 32 13.86 17.85 13.04
C HIS A 32 15.30 17.33 12.93
N ILE A 33 15.66 16.67 11.82
CA ILE A 33 17.01 16.18 11.55
C ILE A 33 17.47 16.62 10.17
N HIS A 34 18.78 16.73 9.96
CA HIS A 34 19.34 17.15 8.67
C HIS A 34 19.47 15.98 7.68
N CYS A 35 19.71 14.78 8.18
CA CYS A 35 19.86 13.58 7.36
C CYS A 35 18.57 13.23 6.60
N PRO A 36 18.65 12.87 5.30
CA PRO A 36 17.50 12.37 4.54
C PRO A 36 16.84 11.16 5.21
N VAL A 37 15.51 11.20 5.34
CA VAL A 37 14.72 10.11 5.92
C VAL A 37 14.04 9.30 4.83
N VAL A 38 14.27 7.99 4.84
CA VAL A 38 13.57 7.02 3.98
C VAL A 38 12.50 6.31 4.79
N ASN A 39 11.24 6.45 4.38
CA ASN A 39 10.13 5.73 5.00
C ASN A 39 10.12 4.26 4.56
N GLY A 40 10.62 3.36 5.42
CA GLY A 40 10.54 1.90 5.28
C GLY A 40 9.18 1.31 5.68
N GLY A 41 8.20 2.16 5.98
CA GLY A 41 6.81 1.86 6.24
C GLY A 41 6.36 2.34 7.62
N ASP A 42 5.29 3.14 7.67
CA ASP A 42 4.75 3.74 8.88
C ASP A 42 3.28 3.37 9.11
N GLY A 43 3.01 2.67 10.21
CA GLY A 43 1.66 2.25 10.61
C GLY A 43 0.84 1.65 9.46
N LYS A 44 -0.36 2.20 9.23
CA LYS A 44 -1.24 1.88 8.10
C LYS A 44 -1.16 2.94 6.98
N HIS A 45 -0.29 3.93 7.11
CA HIS A 45 -0.29 5.11 6.27
C HIS A 45 0.43 4.88 4.94
N ALA A 46 1.75 4.62 4.97
CA ALA A 46 2.49 4.47 3.73
C ALA A 46 3.57 3.37 3.77
N HIS A 47 3.92 2.88 2.59
CA HIS A 47 5.10 2.07 2.31
C HIS A 47 5.64 2.42 0.91
N PRO A 48 6.21 3.62 0.74
CA PRO A 48 6.52 4.17 -0.59
C PRO A 48 7.50 3.31 -1.38
N THR A 49 8.48 2.68 -0.70
CA THR A 49 9.44 1.78 -1.35
C THR A 49 8.79 0.54 -1.95
N GLN A 50 7.72 0.01 -1.35
CA GLN A 50 6.98 -1.11 -1.91
C GLN A 50 6.19 -0.68 -3.15
N ALA A 51 5.54 0.49 -3.09
CA ALA A 51 4.82 1.00 -4.24
C ALA A 51 5.73 1.29 -5.44
N LEU A 52 6.94 1.82 -5.18
CA LEU A 52 7.96 1.99 -6.22
C LEU A 52 8.42 0.66 -6.82
N LEU A 53 8.58 -0.39 -6.03
CA LEU A 53 8.91 -1.73 -6.51
C LEU A 53 7.78 -2.32 -7.37
N ASP A 54 6.54 -2.16 -6.93
CA ASP A 54 5.37 -2.66 -7.67
C ASP A 54 5.24 -1.93 -9.02
N LEU A 55 5.35 -0.59 -9.01
CA LEU A 55 5.39 0.21 -10.23
C LEU A 55 6.57 -0.19 -11.12
N PHE A 56 7.77 -0.36 -10.57
CA PHE A 56 8.95 -0.77 -11.35
C PHE A 56 8.71 -2.10 -12.06
N THR A 57 8.08 -3.05 -11.37
CA THR A 57 7.74 -4.36 -11.93
C THR A 57 6.73 -4.23 -13.08
N ILE A 58 5.67 -3.45 -12.90
CA ILE A 58 4.67 -3.16 -13.93
C ILE A 58 5.32 -2.46 -15.12
N TYR A 59 6.09 -1.40 -14.86
CA TYR A 59 6.76 -0.59 -15.86
C TYR A 59 7.72 -1.42 -16.70
N ASN A 60 8.53 -2.28 -16.07
CA ASN A 60 9.43 -3.18 -16.78
C ASN A 60 8.67 -4.22 -17.62
N HIS A 61 7.58 -4.80 -17.09
CA HIS A 61 6.77 -5.77 -17.81
C HIS A 61 6.15 -5.18 -19.09
N PHE A 62 5.62 -3.96 -19.00
CA PHE A 62 5.03 -3.27 -20.14
C PHE A 62 6.02 -2.39 -20.92
N GLN A 63 7.33 -2.52 -20.66
CA GLN A 63 8.39 -1.76 -21.35
C GLN A 63 8.16 -0.23 -21.32
N GLY A 64 7.57 0.25 -20.23
CA GLY A 64 7.24 1.65 -19.99
C GLY A 64 5.85 2.09 -20.44
N ASP A 65 5.12 1.28 -21.22
CA ASP A 65 3.76 1.58 -21.67
C ASP A 65 2.71 1.20 -20.61
N VAL A 66 2.59 2.01 -19.56
CA VAL A 66 1.71 1.75 -18.42
C VAL A 66 0.42 2.57 -18.41
N GLU A 67 0.34 3.63 -19.22
CA GLU A 67 -0.82 4.52 -19.25
C GLU A 67 -2.06 3.78 -19.74
N GLY A 68 -3.19 3.96 -19.04
CA GLY A 68 -4.46 3.33 -19.37
C GLY A 68 -4.54 1.83 -19.06
N LYS A 69 -3.45 1.18 -18.59
CA LYS A 69 -3.48 -0.23 -18.17
C LYS A 69 -4.42 -0.39 -16.98
N LYS A 70 -5.21 -1.45 -17.01
CA LYS A 70 -6.23 -1.77 -16.01
C LYS A 70 -5.62 -2.60 -14.90
N ILE A 71 -5.61 -2.05 -13.69
CA ILE A 71 -5.13 -2.75 -12.50
C ILE A 71 -6.28 -3.00 -11.53
N CYS A 72 -6.40 -4.26 -11.11
CA CYS A 72 -7.32 -4.71 -10.07
C CYS A 72 -6.55 -4.95 -8.77
N ILE A 73 -6.90 -4.24 -7.69
CA ILE A 73 -6.32 -4.44 -6.35
C ILE A 73 -7.34 -5.18 -5.49
N VAL A 74 -6.97 -6.35 -4.95
CA VAL A 74 -7.88 -7.28 -4.26
C VAL A 74 -7.46 -7.52 -2.81
N GLY A 75 -8.36 -7.34 -1.83
CA GLY A 75 -8.15 -7.76 -0.43
C GLY A 75 -8.50 -6.69 0.63
N ASP A 76 -7.80 -6.66 1.77
CA ASP A 76 -8.02 -5.65 2.83
C ASP A 76 -7.41 -4.27 2.46
N ILE A 77 -8.07 -3.57 1.54
CA ILE A 77 -7.57 -2.32 0.96
C ILE A 77 -7.59 -1.20 2.01
N LYS A 78 -8.66 -1.09 2.80
CA LYS A 78 -8.85 -0.04 3.82
C LYS A 78 -7.73 -0.02 4.86
N ASN A 79 -7.16 -1.18 5.21
CA ASN A 79 -6.10 -1.27 6.21
C ASN A 79 -4.68 -1.48 5.63
N SER A 80 -4.55 -1.56 4.31
CA SER A 80 -3.28 -1.84 3.64
C SER A 80 -2.54 -0.56 3.29
N ARG A 81 -1.43 -0.30 4.00
CA ARG A 81 -0.47 0.77 3.65
C ARG A 81 0.11 0.60 2.24
N VAL A 82 0.24 -0.64 1.77
CA VAL A 82 0.71 -0.95 0.42
C VAL A 82 -0.33 -0.53 -0.60
N ALA A 83 -1.61 -0.85 -0.38
CA ALA A 83 -2.70 -0.44 -1.26
C ALA A 83 -2.84 1.09 -1.30
N ALA A 84 -2.76 1.76 -0.15
CA ALA A 84 -2.78 3.22 -0.09
C ALA A 84 -1.65 3.86 -0.90
N SER A 85 -0.40 3.39 -0.72
CA SER A 85 0.75 3.89 -1.49
C SER A 85 0.67 3.57 -2.98
N ASN A 86 0.16 2.40 -3.36
CA ASN A 86 -0.04 2.03 -4.77
C ASN A 86 -1.14 2.84 -5.42
N ILE A 87 -2.28 3.04 -4.75
CA ILE A 87 -3.36 3.89 -5.29
C ILE A 87 -2.82 5.29 -5.58
N GLU A 88 -2.11 5.89 -4.63
CA GLU A 88 -1.55 7.22 -4.83
C GLU A 88 -0.52 7.27 -5.97
N LEU A 89 0.40 6.31 -6.02
CA LEU A 89 1.47 6.30 -7.01
C LEU A 89 0.95 5.95 -8.41
N LEU A 90 0.22 4.85 -8.56
CA LEU A 90 -0.23 4.34 -9.84
C LEU A 90 -1.26 5.26 -10.51
N SER A 91 -2.09 5.98 -9.75
CA SER A 91 -2.96 7.01 -10.32
C SER A 91 -2.19 8.15 -10.99
N ARG A 92 -0.96 8.47 -10.54
CA ARG A 92 -0.12 9.49 -11.19
C ARG A 92 0.49 9.01 -12.52
N PHE A 93 0.49 7.70 -12.75
CA PHE A 93 0.91 7.07 -14.01
C PHE A 93 -0.28 6.74 -14.92
N ASN A 94 -1.46 7.29 -14.62
CA ASN A 94 -2.69 7.12 -15.40
C ASN A 94 -3.13 5.65 -15.57
N LEU A 95 -2.84 4.79 -14.58
CA LEU A 95 -3.42 3.44 -14.55
C LEU A 95 -4.91 3.51 -14.17
N ASP A 96 -5.71 2.65 -14.80
CA ASP A 96 -7.14 2.50 -14.52
C ASP A 96 -7.33 1.54 -13.34
N ILE A 97 -7.48 2.11 -12.13
CA ILE A 97 -7.53 1.35 -10.88
C ILE A 97 -8.96 0.91 -10.56
N THR A 98 -9.13 -0.41 -10.40
CA THR A 98 -10.33 -1.05 -9.87
C THR A 98 -10.02 -1.70 -8.52
N LEU A 99 -10.85 -1.44 -7.52
CA LEU A 99 -10.72 -1.99 -6.18
C LEU A 99 -11.72 -3.11 -5.97
N VAL A 100 -11.26 -4.23 -5.43
CA VAL A 100 -12.10 -5.40 -5.13
C VAL A 100 -11.90 -5.82 -3.69
N ALA A 101 -12.93 -5.64 -2.86
CA ALA A 101 -12.89 -6.00 -1.46
C ALA A 101 -14.30 -6.10 -0.86
N PRO A 102 -14.51 -6.96 0.15
CA PRO A 102 -15.74 -6.92 0.94
C PRO A 102 -16.04 -5.51 1.49
N PRO A 103 -17.31 -5.14 1.72
CA PRO A 103 -17.69 -3.77 2.10
C PRO A 103 -16.92 -3.17 3.28
N HIS A 104 -16.60 -3.97 4.31
CA HIS A 104 -15.85 -3.53 5.49
C HIS A 104 -14.35 -3.31 5.26
N PHE A 105 -13.82 -3.88 4.18
CA PHE A 105 -12.43 -3.73 3.72
C PHE A 105 -12.27 -2.69 2.60
N MET A 106 -13.37 -2.15 2.10
CA MET A 106 -13.37 -1.10 1.09
C MET A 106 -13.14 0.29 1.73
N PRO A 107 -12.17 1.09 1.25
CA PRO A 107 -12.02 2.48 1.69
C PRO A 107 -13.10 3.39 1.09
N ASN A 108 -13.31 4.55 1.70
CA ASN A 108 -14.09 5.60 1.07
C ASN A 108 -13.26 6.25 -0.05
N THR A 109 -13.68 6.08 -1.30
CA THR A 109 -12.97 6.57 -2.49
C THR A 109 -13.93 6.67 -3.68
N HIS A 110 -13.54 7.48 -4.67
CA HIS A 110 -14.23 7.68 -5.94
C HIS A 110 -13.80 6.68 -7.03
N LEU A 111 -12.77 5.86 -6.77
CA LEU A 111 -12.32 4.82 -7.70
C LEU A 111 -13.41 3.78 -7.97
N LYS A 112 -13.24 3.01 -9.05
CA LYS A 112 -14.10 1.86 -9.38
C LYS A 112 -14.01 0.83 -8.27
N LYS A 113 -15.16 0.32 -7.82
CA LYS A 113 -15.27 -0.59 -6.67
C LYS A 113 -16.18 -1.76 -7.00
N HIS A 114 -15.73 -2.95 -6.67
CA HIS A 114 -16.51 -4.18 -6.66
C HIS A 114 -16.36 -4.85 -5.30
N TYR A 115 -17.40 -5.56 -4.86
CA TYR A 115 -17.39 -6.21 -3.55
C TYR A 115 -16.91 -7.66 -3.59
N LYS A 116 -16.79 -8.22 -4.79
CA LYS A 116 -16.35 -9.59 -5.04
C LYS A 116 -15.55 -9.63 -6.34
N LEU A 117 -14.56 -10.50 -6.39
CA LEU A 117 -13.82 -10.78 -7.61
C LEU A 117 -14.66 -11.70 -8.50
N ASP A 118 -14.87 -11.32 -9.75
CA ASP A 118 -15.58 -12.12 -10.73
C ASP A 118 -14.76 -12.32 -12.02
N GLU A 119 -15.22 -13.25 -12.86
CA GLU A 119 -14.55 -13.60 -14.11
C GLU A 119 -14.43 -12.42 -15.08
N ASN A 120 -15.40 -11.50 -15.08
CA ASN A 120 -15.35 -10.33 -15.95
C ASN A 120 -14.27 -9.36 -15.50
N ILE A 121 -14.11 -9.13 -14.20
CA ILE A 121 -13.04 -8.29 -13.66
C ILE A 121 -11.68 -8.89 -14.00
N ILE A 122 -11.53 -10.20 -13.81
CA ILE A 122 -10.28 -10.92 -14.12
C ILE A 122 -9.96 -10.80 -15.61
N ALA A 123 -10.92 -11.11 -16.49
CA ALA A 123 -10.73 -11.08 -17.94
C ALA A 123 -10.44 -9.67 -18.50
N ASN A 124 -10.88 -8.63 -17.79
CA ASN A 124 -10.67 -7.24 -18.21
C ASN A 124 -9.49 -6.55 -17.50
N SER A 125 -8.73 -7.24 -16.66
CA SER A 125 -7.58 -6.67 -15.95
C SER A 125 -6.27 -7.01 -16.66
N ASP A 126 -5.43 -6.02 -16.91
CA ASP A 126 -4.05 -6.25 -17.36
C ASP A 126 -3.16 -6.71 -16.18
N ILE A 127 -3.49 -6.23 -14.97
CA ILE A 127 -2.72 -6.47 -13.74
C ILE A 127 -3.69 -6.83 -12.62
N ILE A 128 -3.41 -7.91 -11.89
CA ILE A 128 -4.13 -8.27 -10.67
C ILE A 128 -3.14 -8.27 -9.50
N MET A 129 -3.38 -7.38 -8.55
CA MET A 129 -2.58 -7.21 -7.33
C MET A 129 -3.36 -7.74 -6.14
N SER A 130 -2.96 -8.91 -5.64
CA SER A 130 -3.53 -9.49 -4.42
C SER A 130 -2.82 -8.96 -3.18
N LEU A 131 -3.59 -8.49 -2.20
CA LEU A 131 -3.11 -8.08 -0.90
C LEU A 131 -3.11 -9.27 0.06
N ARG A 132 -2.06 -9.37 0.87
CA ARG A 132 -1.98 -10.40 1.92
C ARG A 132 -3.06 -10.17 2.99
N THR A 133 -3.87 -11.19 3.24
CA THR A 133 -4.79 -11.26 4.37
C THR A 133 -4.00 -11.37 5.68
N GLN A 134 -4.17 -10.41 6.59
CA GLN A 134 -3.53 -10.44 7.92
C GLN A 134 -4.55 -10.87 8.97
N THR A 135 -4.69 -12.18 9.16
CA THR A 135 -5.58 -12.76 10.17
C THR A 135 -5.22 -12.33 11.59
N GLU A 136 -3.94 -12.05 11.86
CA GLU A 136 -3.43 -11.59 13.16
C GLU A 136 -3.89 -10.18 13.57
N ARG A 137 -4.40 -9.35 12.64
CA ARG A 137 -4.90 -8.01 12.95
C ARG A 137 -6.37 -7.98 13.37
N HIS A 138 -7.07 -9.12 13.27
CA HIS A 138 -8.48 -9.25 13.63
C HIS A 138 -8.66 -9.75 15.07
N ASN A 139 -8.06 -9.06 16.05
CA ASN A 139 -8.32 -9.29 17.48
C ASN A 139 -9.68 -8.72 17.97
N LYS A 140 -10.49 -8.20 17.04
CA LYS A 140 -11.94 -8.06 17.20
C LYS A 140 -12.57 -8.98 16.17
N THR A 141 -13.41 -9.89 16.64
CA THR A 141 -14.17 -10.89 15.89
C THR A 141 -14.88 -10.23 14.70
N VAL A 142 -14.27 -10.23 13.52
CA VAL A 142 -14.91 -9.82 12.26
C VAL A 142 -15.04 -11.01 11.30
N TYR A 143 -14.39 -12.14 11.61
CA TYR A 143 -14.53 -13.39 10.85
C TYR A 143 -14.56 -14.59 11.81
N ALA A 144 -15.47 -15.53 11.54
CA ALA A 144 -15.58 -16.77 12.29
C ALA A 144 -14.53 -17.80 11.85
N SER A 145 -14.03 -17.74 10.60
CA SER A 145 -12.93 -18.57 10.13
C SER A 145 -12.29 -18.11 8.81
N LEU A 146 -11.12 -18.67 8.46
CA LEU A 146 -10.46 -18.52 7.15
C LEU A 146 -11.33 -18.97 5.97
N LYS A 147 -12.25 -19.92 6.19
CA LYS A 147 -13.16 -20.44 5.15
C LYS A 147 -14.20 -19.42 4.71
N ASP A 148 -14.54 -18.46 5.56
CA ASP A 148 -15.48 -17.39 5.21
C ASP A 148 -14.82 -16.38 4.26
N TYR A 149 -13.49 -16.19 4.35
CA TYR A 149 -12.72 -15.33 3.45
C TYR A 149 -12.43 -15.97 2.09
N GLU A 150 -12.35 -17.31 2.00
CA GLU A 150 -12.12 -18.00 0.72
C GLU A 150 -13.35 -17.97 -0.20
N ASN A 151 -14.55 -17.79 0.36
CA ASN A 151 -15.81 -17.82 -0.39
C ASN A 151 -16.38 -16.43 -0.74
N ASP A 152 -15.90 -15.36 -0.10
CA ASP A 152 -16.30 -13.95 -0.31
C ASP A 152 -15.38 -13.22 -1.30
#